data_AF-A0AAD9NB36-F1
#
_entry.id   AF-A0AAD9NB36-F1
#
_cell.length_a   1.000
_cell.length_b   1.000
_cell.length_c   1.000
_cell.angle_alpha   90.00
_cell.angle_beta   90.00
_cell.angle_gamma   90.00
#
_symmetry.space_group_name_H-M   'P 1'
#
loop_
_entity.id
_entity.type
_entity.pdbx_description
1 polymer ?
#
loop_
_entity_poly.entity_id
_entity_poly.type
_entity_poly.pdbx_seq_one_letter_code
_entity_poly.pdbx_strand_id
1 'polypeptide(L)' 'MVRPWGAVLIGAIAGLISTCGYRYLTPLLNSKIKLHDTCGVHNLHGMPGILGAVAGAVAAGFATVDVYGYR' A
#
# COMPACT_ATOMS: atom_id res chain seq x y z
N MET A 1 11.34 12.26 6.10
CA MET A 1 10.06 11.84 5.52
C MET A 1 10.35 11.07 4.26
N VAL A 2 9.38 10.39 3.65
CA VAL A 2 9.57 9.86 2.30
C VAL A 2 9.82 11.04 1.36
N ARG A 3 10.89 10.97 0.55
CA ARG A 3 11.21 12.01 -0.46
C ARG A 3 10.11 12.07 -1.53
N PRO A 4 9.88 13.20 -2.21
CA PRO A 4 8.80 13.35 -3.18
C PRO A 4 8.77 12.26 -4.27
N TRP A 5 9.94 11.90 -4.81
CA TRP A 5 10.05 10.82 -5.79
C TRP A 5 9.64 9.45 -5.22
N GLY A 6 9.93 9.20 -3.93
CA GLY A 6 9.54 7.98 -3.24
C GLY A 6 8.04 7.91 -2.98
N ALA A 7 7.40 9.04 -2.69
CA ALA A 7 5.96 9.12 -2.52
C ALA A 7 5.22 8.78 -3.83
N VAL A 8 5.70 9.31 -4.97
CA VAL A 8 5.17 8.97 -6.30
C VAL A 8 5.34 7.49 -6.61
N LEU A 9 6.50 6.91 -6.32
CA LEU A 9 6.77 5.49 -6.54
C LEU A 9 5.84 4.59 -5.71
N ILE A 10 5.67 4.88 -4.42
CA ILE A 10 4.76 4.14 -3.54
C ILE A 10 3.32 4.23 -4.06
N GLY A 11 2.89 5.43 -4.48
CA GLY A 11 1.56 5.64 -5.06
C GLY A 11 1.33 4.83 -6.35
N ALA A 12 2.31 4.81 -7.26
CA ALA A 12 2.24 4.03 -8.50
C ALA A 12 2.14 2.52 -8.22
N ILE A 13 2.95 2.01 -7.28
CA ILE A 13 2.91 0.60 -6.87
C ILE A 13 1.56 0.27 -6.20
N ALA A 14 1.06 1.14 -5.31
CA ALA A 14 -0.25 0.98 -4.69
C ALA A 14 -1.38 0.91 -5.73
N GLY A 15 -1.33 1.77 -6.76
CA GLY A 15 -2.27 1.77 -7.87
C GLY A 15 -2.22 0.47 -8.69
N LEU A 16 -1.03 -0.04 -8.98
CA LEU A 16 -0.86 -1.33 -9.66
C LEU A 16 -1.43 -2.49 -8.83
N ILE A 17 -1.11 -2.54 -7.54
CA ILE A 17 -1.63 -3.57 -6.62
C ILE A 17 -3.16 -3.51 -6.55
N SER A 18 -3.73 -2.31 -6.44
CA SER A 18 -5.19 -2.13 -6.38
C SER A 18 -5.86 -2.61 -7.66
N THR A 19 -5.41 -2.14 -8.84
CA THR A 19 -5.99 -2.52 -10.14
C THR A 19 -5.85 -4.02 -10.43
N CYS A 20 -4.69 -4.62 -10.16
CA CYS A 20 -4.51 -6.08 -10.25
C CYS A 20 -5.38 -6.83 -9.23
N GLY A 21 -5.54 -6.29 -8.02
CA GLY A 21 -6.40 -6.84 -6.98
C GLY A 21 -7.87 -6.92 -7.42
N TYR A 22 -8.40 -5.85 -7.98
CA TYR A 22 -9.76 -5.83 -8.54
C TYR A 22 -9.94 -6.85 -9.66
N ARG A 23 -8.96 -6.96 -10.57
CA ARG A 23 -9.08 -7.85 -11.74
C ARG A 23 -8.93 -9.33 -11.41
N TYR A 24 -7.99 -9.68 -10.53
CA TYR A 24 -7.57 -11.07 -10.31
C TYR A 24 -7.83 -11.57 -8.90
N LEU A 25 -7.63 -10.72 -7.88
CA LEU A 25 -7.69 -11.16 -6.49
C LEU A 25 -9.14 -11.25 -5.99
N THR A 26 -9.98 -10.25 -6.26
CA THR A 26 -11.42 -10.29 -5.90
C THR A 26 -12.14 -11.55 -6.39
N PRO A 27 -12.06 -11.95 -7.68
CA PRO A 27 -12.73 -13.18 -8.12
C PRO A 27 -12.11 -14.44 -7.51
N LEU A 28 -10.81 -14.44 -7.24
CA LEU A 28 -10.14 -15.55 -6.57
C LEU A 28 -10.61 -15.69 -5.13
N LEU A 29 -10.66 -14.62 -4.35
CA LEU A 29 -11.12 -14.64 -2.96
C LEU A 29 -12.60 -15.02 -2.87
N ASN A 30 -13.43 -14.50 -3.78
CA ASN A 30 -14.84 -14.89 -3.82
C ASN A 30 -15.03 -16.37 -4.16
N SER A 31 -14.26 -16.92 -5.11
CA SER A 31 -14.40 -18.34 -5.49
C SER A 31 -13.76 -19.33 -4.50
N LYS A 32 -12.62 -18.97 -3.91
CA LYS A 32 -11.83 -19.90 -3.07
C LYS A 32 -12.20 -19.86 -1.60
N ILE A 33 -12.46 -18.67 -1.05
CA ILE A 33 -12.75 -18.48 0.38
C ILE A 33 -14.15 -17.90 0.62
N LYS A 34 -14.97 -17.74 -0.43
CA LYS A 34 -16.32 -17.18 -0.36
C LYS A 34 -16.37 -15.78 0.26
N LEU A 35 -15.29 -15.00 0.08
CA LEU A 35 -15.24 -13.62 0.56
C LEU A 35 -15.86 -12.69 -0.49
N HIS A 36 -17.07 -12.21 -0.19
CA HIS A 36 -17.79 -11.27 -1.05
C HIS A 36 -17.43 -9.83 -0.68
N ASP A 37 -16.49 -9.24 -1.42
CA ASP A 37 -16.09 -7.85 -1.27
C ASP A 37 -16.78 -6.97 -2.33
N THR A 38 -17.94 -6.42 -1.98
CA THR A 38 -18.83 -5.67 -2.90
C THR A 38 -18.15 -4.45 -3.52
N CYS A 39 -17.37 -3.71 -2.73
CA CYS A 39 -16.71 -2.48 -3.19
C CYS A 39 -15.22 -2.69 -3.49
N GLY A 40 -14.67 -3.88 -3.24
CA GLY A 40 -13.24 -4.14 -3.35
C GLY A 40 -12.41 -3.40 -2.31
N VAL A 41 -12.94 -3.17 -1.10
CA VAL A 41 -12.24 -2.44 -0.04
C VAL A 41 -10.92 -3.11 0.36
N HIS A 42 -10.81 -4.42 0.16
CA HIS A 42 -9.55 -5.13 0.34
C HIS A 42 -8.47 -4.64 -0.64
N ASN A 43 -8.83 -4.37 -1.89
CA ASN A 43 -7.88 -3.93 -2.92
C ASN A 43 -7.55 -2.45 -2.85
N LEU A 44 -8.51 -1.61 -2.44
CA LEU A 44 -8.31 -0.16 -2.37
C LEU A 44 -7.73 0.29 -1.02
N HIS A 45 -8.22 -0.26 0.09
CA HIS A 45 -7.81 0.16 1.43
C HIS A 45 -6.87 -0.86 2.07
N GLY A 46 -7.21 -2.15 2.01
CA GLY A 46 -6.48 -3.21 2.70
C GLY A 46 -5.03 -3.36 2.22
N MET A 47 -4.85 -3.81 0.97
CA MET A 47 -3.51 -4.05 0.40
C MET A 47 -2.67 -2.76 0.31
N PRO A 48 -3.18 -1.62 -0.19
CA PRO A 48 -2.43 -0.36 -0.19
C PRO A 48 -2.12 0.13 1.24
N GLY A 49 -3.01 -0.10 2.20
CA GLY A 49 -2.79 0.24 3.60
C GLY A 49 -1.64 -0.55 4.22
N ILE A 50 -1.57 -1.86 3.97
CA ILE A 50 -0.44 -2.69 4.40
C ILE A 50 0.87 -2.22 3.76
N LEU A 51 0.87 -1.92 2.46
CA LEU A 51 2.03 -1.36 1.77
C LEU A 51 2.49 -0.04 2.42
N GLY A 52 1.55 0.87 2.70
CA GLY A 52 1.82 2.13 3.38
C GLY A 52 2.39 1.95 4.79
N ALA A 53 1.88 0.98 5.55
CA ALA A 53 2.38 0.65 6.88
C ALA A 53 3.82 0.15 6.84
N VAL A 54 4.14 -0.77 5.92
CA VAL A 54 5.51 -1.29 5.74
C VAL A 54 6.45 -0.17 5.28
N ALA A 55 6.05 0.62 4.28
CA ALA A 55 6.84 1.75 3.80
C ALA A 55 7.09 2.79 4.90
N GLY A 56 6.09 3.07 5.74
CA GLY A 56 6.20 3.94 6.91
C GLY A 56 7.18 3.41 7.95
N ALA A 57 7.09 2.12 8.30
CA ALA A 57 8.01 1.48 9.24
C ALA A 57 9.46 1.52 8.74
N VAL A 58 9.68 1.24 7.45
CA VAL A 58 11.00 1.34 6.81
C VAL A 58 11.50 2.79 6.85
N ALA A 59 10.68 3.75 6.45
CA ALA A 59 11.05 5.17 6.45
C ALA A 59 11.36 5.70 7.85
N ALA A 60 10.70 5.17 8.89
CA ALA A 60 11.01 5.47 10.29
C ALA A 60 12.33 4.84 10.73
N GLY A 61 12.60 3.59 10.34
CA GLY A 61 13.87 2.91 10.66
C GLY A 61 15.11 3.58 10.05
N PHE A 62 14.96 4.22 8.89
CA PHE A 62 16.03 4.99 8.23
C PHE A 62 16.01 6.48 8.59
N ALA A 63 15.17 6.91 9.54
CA ALA A 63 15.13 8.31 9.94
C ALA A 63 16.41 8.69 10.69
N THR A 64 17.16 9.64 10.15
CA THR A 64 18.32 10.25 10.81
C THR A 64 18.08 11.72 11.11
N VAL A 65 18.85 12.24 12.06
CA VAL A 65 18.84 13.66 12.46
C VAL A 65 19.14 14.56 11.27
N ASP A 66 20.07 14.20 10.39
CA ASP A 66 20.41 15.03 9.23
C ASP A 66 19.26 15.15 8.22
N VAL A 67 18.36 14.17 8.18
CA VAL A 67 17.23 14.11 7.24
C VAL A 67 15.96 14.74 7.81
N TYR A 68 15.80 14.75 9.14
CA TYR A 68 14.60 15.26 9.81
C TYR A 68 14.83 16.51 10.68
N GLY A 69 16.08 16.87 10.94
CA GLY A 69 16.51 17.95 11.83
C GLY A 69 16.37 17.61 13.32
N TYR A 70 17.19 18.25 14.16
CA TYR A 70 16.82 18.49 15.55
C TYR A 70 15.84 19.65 15.57
N ARG A 71 14.72 19.48 16.28
CA ARG A 71 13.85 20.59 16.62
C ARG A 71 14.48 21.41 17.75
#